data_AF-A0A497FZ69-F1
#
_entry.id   AF-A0A497FZ69-F1
#
_cell.length_a   1.000
_cell.length_b   1.000
_cell.length_c   1.000
_cell.angle_alpha   90.00
_cell.angle_beta   90.00
_cell.angle_gamma   90.00
#
_symmetry.space_group_name_H-M   'P 1'
#
loop_
_entity.id
_entity.type
_entity.pdbx_description
1 polymer ?
#
loop_
_entity_poly.entity_id
_entity_poly.type
_entity_poly.pdbx_seq_one_letter_code
_entity_poly.pdbx_strand_id
1 'polypeptide(L)'
;MICLIPEEDFPKEVSPSIIEEAIFRKADVDLIFVNVESWGSATEFAQLVRIKEVAQKLRVLTHYKYHPLYGRSKSYLTYMALYGHVYAYSNCGKIFPTDSEIIVTLAKRFREIKAMLT
;
A
#
# COMPACT_ATOMS: atom_id res chain seq x y z
N MET A 1 -3.23 -17.16 2.29
CA MET A 1 -4.54 -16.64 1.88
C MET A 1 -4.38 -15.14 1.67
N ILE A 2 -4.77 -14.58 0.51
CA ILE A 2 -4.84 -13.11 0.34
C ILE A 2 -6.31 -12.76 0.56
N CYS A 3 -6.61 -11.99 1.60
CA CYS A 3 -7.95 -11.48 1.84
C CYS A 3 -7.95 -10.00 1.45
N LEU A 4 -8.64 -9.67 0.36
CA LEU A 4 -9.02 -8.30 0.05
C LEU A 4 -10.34 -8.09 0.77
N ILE A 5 -10.39 -7.14 1.70
CA ILE A 5 -11.63 -6.78 2.40
C ILE A 5 -12.12 -5.49 1.76
N PRO A 6 -13.20 -5.53 0.97
CA PRO A 6 -13.87 -4.31 0.49
C PRO A 6 -14.39 -3.50 1.69
N GLU A 7 -14.32 -2.18 1.60
CA GLU A 7 -14.89 -1.29 2.63
C GLU A 7 -16.40 -1.49 2.82
N GLU A 8 -17.10 -1.94 1.77
CA GLU A 8 -18.54 -2.21 1.80
C GLU A 8 -18.93 -3.33 2.78
N ASP A 9 -17.97 -4.18 3.16
CA ASP A 9 -18.16 -5.27 4.11
C ASP A 9 -17.99 -4.83 5.57
N PHE A 10 -17.69 -3.55 5.82
CA PHE A 10 -17.51 -3.02 7.18
C PHE A 10 -18.84 -2.74 7.90
N PRO A 11 -18.91 -2.99 9.23
CA PRO A 11 -20.05 -2.59 10.05
C PRO A 11 -20.37 -1.10 9.91
N LYS A 12 -21.59 -0.78 9.47
CA LYS A 12 -22.03 0.60 9.21
C LYS A 12 -22.09 1.50 10.45
N GLU A 13 -22.02 0.89 11.64
CA GLU A 13 -22.12 1.56 12.95
C GLU A 13 -20.77 2.11 13.43
N VAL A 14 -19.67 1.73 12.79
CA VAL A 14 -18.32 2.15 13.15
C VAL A 14 -17.68 2.85 11.95
N SER A 15 -16.91 3.91 12.21
CA SER A 15 -16.18 4.61 11.14
C SER A 15 -15.25 3.64 10.41
N PRO A 16 -15.29 3.55 9.06
CA PRO A 16 -14.40 2.70 8.26
C PRO A 16 -12.93 2.84 8.66
N SER A 17 -12.48 4.07 8.91
CA SER A 17 -11.11 4.38 9.33
C SER A 17 -10.66 3.70 10.64
N ILE A 18 -11.58 3.48 11.60
CA ILE A 18 -11.28 2.80 12.87
C ILE A 18 -11.15 1.30 12.63
N ILE A 19 -12.01 0.75 11.77
CA ILE A 19 -12.00 -0.67 11.42
C ILE A 19 -10.74 -1.00 10.62
N GLU A 20 -10.40 -0.18 9.65
CA GLU A 20 -9.17 -0.28 8.85
C GLU A 20 -7.94 -0.30 9.73
N GLU A 21 -7.80 0.68 10.65
CA GLU A 21 -6.66 0.72 11.55
C GLU A 21 -6.57 -0.56 12.40
N ALA A 22 -7.69 -1.03 12.94
CA ALA A 22 -7.74 -2.26 13.74
C ALA A 22 -7.35 -3.50 12.91
N ILE A 23 -7.80 -3.59 11.66
CA ILE A 23 -7.45 -4.67 10.72
C ILE A 23 -5.96 -4.59 10.36
N PHE A 24 -5.46 -3.42 10.01
CA PHE A 24 -4.08 -3.19 9.58
C PHE A 24 -3.06 -3.49 10.69
N ARG A 25 -3.45 -3.32 11.96
CA ARG A 25 -2.62 -3.68 13.11
C ARG A 25 -2.53 -5.19 13.35
N LYS A 26 -3.45 -6.00 12.84
CA LYS A 26 -3.42 -7.46 13.09
C LYS A 26 -2.13 -8.10 12.59
N ALA A 27 -1.62 -9.08 13.34
CA ALA A 27 -0.36 -9.76 13.04
C ALA A 27 -0.42 -10.67 11.80
N ASP A 28 -1.63 -11.11 11.42
CA ASP A 28 -1.89 -11.91 10.20
C ASP A 28 -2.04 -11.04 8.94
N VAL A 29 -2.09 -9.71 9.08
CA VAL A 29 -2.00 -8.76 7.97
C VAL A 29 -0.55 -8.36 7.77
N ASP A 30 0.05 -8.85 6.68
CA ASP A 30 1.45 -8.67 6.35
C ASP A 30 1.73 -7.49 5.41
N LEU A 31 0.87 -7.30 4.40
CA LEU A 31 1.03 -6.31 3.34
C LEU A 31 -0.26 -5.53 3.15
N ILE A 32 -0.15 -4.21 3.03
CA ILE A 32 -1.27 -3.31 2.77
C ILE A 32 -0.92 -2.48 1.54
N PHE A 33 -1.74 -2.53 0.50
CA PHE A 33 -1.51 -1.76 -0.72
C PHE A 33 -2.37 -0.50 -0.70
N VAL A 34 -1.74 0.66 -0.90
CA VAL A 34 -2.45 1.94 -0.96
C VAL A 34 -2.20 2.54 -2.32
N ASN A 35 -3.26 2.74 -3.10
CA ASN A 35 -3.18 3.42 -4.39
C ASN A 35 -3.54 4.89 -4.20
N VAL A 36 -2.56 5.79 -4.40
CA VAL A 36 -2.76 7.21 -4.16
C VAL A 36 -3.11 7.91 -5.48
N GLU A 37 -4.41 7.94 -5.78
CA GLU A 37 -4.97 8.52 -7.02
C GLU A 37 -5.80 9.78 -6.79
N SER A 38 -6.21 10.04 -5.55
CA SER A 38 -7.07 11.15 -5.17
C SER A 38 -6.63 11.82 -3.86
N TRP A 39 -7.15 13.02 -3.58
CA TRP A 39 -6.96 13.70 -2.30
C TRP A 39 -7.46 12.87 -1.10
N GLY A 40 -8.48 12.03 -1.28
CA GLY A 40 -8.96 11.10 -0.26
C GLY A 40 -7.89 10.08 0.11
N SER A 41 -7.43 9.31 -0.88
CA SER A 41 -6.37 8.31 -0.70
C SER A 41 -5.04 8.89 -0.20
N ALA A 42 -4.74 10.16 -0.53
CA ALA A 42 -3.57 10.85 -0.02
C ALA A 42 -3.71 11.19 1.48
N THR A 43 -4.92 11.56 1.91
CA THR A 43 -5.24 11.82 3.32
C THR A 43 -5.16 10.54 4.14
N GLU A 44 -5.75 9.45 3.66
CA GLU A 44 -5.66 8.12 4.26
C GLU A 44 -4.20 7.68 4.41
N PHE A 45 -3.42 7.76 3.33
CA PHE A 45 -1.99 7.48 3.38
C PHE A 45 -1.28 8.31 4.47
N ALA A 46 -1.53 9.63 4.52
CA ALA A 46 -0.91 10.52 5.50
C ALA A 46 -1.27 10.19 6.96
N GLN A 47 -2.45 9.61 7.20
CA GLN A 47 -2.86 9.11 8.51
C GLN A 47 -2.16 7.79 8.84
N LEU A 48 -2.18 6.83 7.91
CA LEU A 48 -1.62 5.49 8.10
C LEU A 48 -0.10 5.50 8.33
N VAL A 49 0.65 6.39 7.64
CA VAL A 49 2.11 6.49 7.84
C VAL A 49 2.52 6.99 9.23
N ARG A 50 1.61 7.61 9.98
CA ARG A 50 1.88 8.05 11.37
C ARG A 50 1.83 6.88 12.35
N ILE A 51 1.24 5.76 11.97
CA ILE A 51 1.13 4.57 12.80
C ILE A 51 2.30 3.64 12.43
N LYS A 52 3.36 3.66 13.23
CA LYS A 52 4.64 2.97 12.92
C LYS A 52 4.46 1.49 12.55
N GLU A 53 3.62 0.77 13.30
CA GLU A 53 3.33 -0.67 13.09
C GLU A 53 2.65 -0.96 11.74
N VAL A 54 1.86 -0.01 11.26
CA VAL A 54 1.14 -0.09 9.99
C VAL A 54 2.04 0.39 8.85
N ALA A 55 2.78 1.49 9.07
CA ALA A 55 3.65 2.10 8.07
C ALA A 55 4.63 1.11 7.43
N GLN A 56 5.23 0.21 8.20
CA GLN A 56 6.13 -0.83 7.68
C GLN A 56 5.45 -1.85 6.73
N LYS A 57 4.13 -2.05 6.89
CA LYS A 57 3.32 -2.99 6.09
C LYS A 57 2.81 -2.36 4.79
N LEU A 58 2.79 -1.02 4.72
CA LEU A 58 2.28 -0.28 3.57
C LEU A 58 3.18 -0.47 2.34
N ARG A 59 2.55 -0.65 1.19
CA ARG A 59 3.11 -0.71 -0.16
C ARG A 59 2.38 0.36 -0.97
N VAL A 60 3.03 1.50 -1.16
CA VAL A 60 2.42 2.67 -1.81
C VAL A 60 2.53 2.50 -3.32
N LEU A 61 1.39 2.52 -4.01
CA LEU A 61 1.30 2.52 -5.45
C LEU A 61 1.01 3.95 -5.89
N THR A 62 1.80 4.46 -6.84
CA THR A 62 1.58 5.78 -7.42
C THR A 62 1.88 5.77 -8.90
N HIS A 63 1.11 6.53 -9.67
CA HIS A 63 1.35 6.64 -11.10
C HIS A 63 2.77 7.18 -11.33
N TYR A 64 3.52 6.60 -12.28
CA TYR A 64 4.96 6.85 -12.44
C TYR A 64 5.35 8.34 -12.52
N LYS A 65 4.48 9.19 -13.07
CA LYS A 65 4.66 10.66 -13.16
C LYS A 65 4.78 11.34 -11.79
N TYR A 66 4.23 10.74 -10.73
CA TYR A 66 4.25 11.24 -9.36
C TYR A 66 5.25 10.49 -8.48
N HIS A 67 5.93 9.47 -9.00
CA HIS A 67 6.95 8.76 -8.27
C HIS A 67 8.20 9.65 -8.06
N PRO A 68 8.81 9.68 -6.87
CA PRO A 68 9.92 10.60 -6.59
C PRO A 68 11.19 10.35 -7.41
N LEU A 69 11.38 9.11 -7.91
CA LEU A 69 12.55 8.76 -8.74
C LEU A 69 12.33 8.95 -10.24
N TYR A 70 11.10 8.80 -10.72
CA TYR A 70 10.79 8.80 -12.16
C TYR A 70 10.05 10.07 -12.60
N GLY A 71 9.35 10.70 -11.67
CA GLY A 71 8.60 11.94 -11.87
C GLY A 71 9.32 13.15 -11.31
N ARG A 72 8.55 14.21 -11.04
CA ARG A 72 9.03 15.46 -10.44
C ARG A 72 8.50 15.73 -9.02
N SER A 73 7.71 14.81 -8.49
CA SER A 73 7.06 14.97 -7.18
C SER A 73 8.03 14.64 -6.05
N LYS A 74 7.92 15.36 -4.93
CA LYS A 74 8.65 15.06 -3.69
C LYS A 74 7.78 14.40 -2.62
N SER A 75 6.48 14.21 -2.88
CA SER A 75 5.47 13.86 -1.87
C SER A 75 5.71 12.53 -1.15
N TYR A 76 6.48 11.61 -1.74
CA TYR A 76 6.75 10.28 -1.18
C TYR A 76 8.20 10.08 -0.75
N LEU A 77 9.06 11.08 -0.91
CA LEU A 77 10.51 10.93 -0.72
C LEU A 77 10.86 10.50 0.71
N THR A 78 10.23 11.11 1.71
CA THR A 78 10.44 10.78 3.13
C THR A 78 10.00 9.36 3.45
N TYR A 79 8.82 8.95 2.95
CA TYR A 79 8.31 7.60 3.18
C TYR A 79 9.19 6.55 2.48
N MET A 80 9.61 6.81 1.24
CA MET A 80 10.55 5.96 0.51
C MET A 80 11.90 5.86 1.23
N ALA A 81 12.41 6.94 1.80
CA ALA A 81 13.68 6.92 2.54
C ALA A 81 13.60 6.08 3.83
N LEU A 82 12.44 6.09 4.51
CA LEU A 82 12.25 5.37 5.77
C LEU A 82 11.87 3.90 5.57
N TYR A 83 11.04 3.59 4.58
CA TYR A 83 10.43 2.27 4.42
C TYR A 83 10.70 1.63 3.07
N GLY A 84 11.18 2.36 2.05
CA GLY A 84 11.57 1.79 0.75
C GLY A 84 10.44 1.24 -0.12
N HIS A 85 9.18 1.43 0.28
CA HIS A 85 8.03 0.70 -0.28
C HIS A 85 7.10 1.59 -1.11
N VAL A 86 7.65 2.26 -2.13
CA VAL A 86 6.90 3.06 -3.10
C VAL A 86 7.13 2.46 -4.49
N TYR A 87 6.06 2.16 -5.21
CA TYR A 87 6.10 1.50 -6.51
C TYR A 87 5.39 2.35 -7.56
N ALA A 88 6.07 2.52 -8.69
CA ALA A 88 5.54 3.24 -9.84
C ALA A 88 4.72 2.30 -10.73
N TYR A 89 3.48 2.68 -11.04
CA TYR A 89 2.64 1.96 -12.00
C TYR A 89 2.28 2.81 -13.24
N SER A 90 1.80 2.13 -14.27
CA SER A 90 1.17 2.72 -15.45
C SER A 90 -0.03 1.90 -15.91
N ASN A 91 -1.07 2.57 -16.39
CA ASN A 91 -2.32 1.91 -16.84
C ASN A 91 -2.14 1.07 -18.11
N CYS A 92 -1.02 1.23 -18.83
CA CYS A 92 -0.80 0.58 -20.12
C CYS A 92 0.34 -0.47 -20.14
N GLY A 93 0.98 -0.74 -19.00
CA GLY A 93 1.93 -1.87 -18.85
C GLY A 93 3.21 -1.83 -19.70
N LYS A 94 3.53 -0.71 -20.37
CA LYS A 94 4.66 -0.68 -21.34
C LYS A 94 6.03 -0.53 -20.70
N ILE A 95 6.23 0.53 -19.91
CA ILE A 95 7.51 0.86 -19.27
C ILE A 95 7.46 0.57 -17.77
N PHE A 96 6.29 0.78 -17.18
CA PHE A 96 5.98 0.46 -15.80
C PHE A 96 4.89 -0.61 -15.78
N PRO A 97 4.92 -1.52 -14.80
CA PRO A 97 3.86 -2.50 -14.62
C PRO A 97 2.54 -1.83 -14.25
N THR A 98 1.44 -2.57 -14.38
CA THR A 98 0.15 -2.20 -13.80
C THR A 98 0.18 -2.38 -12.28
N ASP A 99 -0.71 -1.69 -11.58
CA ASP A 99 -0.93 -1.85 -10.14
C ASP A 99 -1.20 -3.32 -9.75
N SER A 100 -2.03 -4.00 -10.53
CA SER A 100 -2.39 -5.41 -10.35
C SER A 100 -1.18 -6.34 -10.45
N GLU A 101 -0.31 -6.12 -11.45
CA GLU A 101 0.93 -6.89 -11.60
C GLU A 101 1.87 -6.68 -10.39
N ILE A 102 1.99 -5.45 -9.90
CA ILE A 102 2.79 -5.13 -8.71
C ILE A 102 2.24 -5.87 -7.49
N ILE A 103 0.93 -5.75 -7.24
CA ILE A 103 0.25 -6.36 -6.08
C ILE A 103 0.47 -7.88 -6.07
N VAL A 104 0.16 -8.55 -7.19
CA VAL A 104 0.30 -10.00 -7.30
C VAL A 104 1.75 -10.44 -7.12
N THR A 105 2.69 -9.73 -7.75
CA THR A 105 4.12 -10.07 -7.67
C THR A 105 4.64 -9.93 -6.25
N LEU A 106 4.36 -8.80 -5.58
CA LEU A 106 4.83 -8.56 -4.21
C LEU A 106 4.18 -9.52 -3.22
N ALA A 107 2.88 -9.77 -3.33
CA ALA A 107 2.19 -10.72 -2.46
C ALA A 107 2.73 -12.15 -2.63
N LYS A 108 3.05 -12.56 -3.86
CA LYS A 108 3.68 -13.86 -4.13
C LYS A 108 5.08 -13.95 -3.53
N ARG A 109 5.94 -12.97 -3.81
CA ARG A 109 7.33 -12.96 -3.30
C ARG A 109 7.39 -12.91 -1.79
N PHE A 110 6.54 -12.11 -1.16
CA PHE A 110 6.47 -12.04 0.28
C PHE A 110 6.08 -13.39 0.90
N ARG A 111 5.10 -14.09 0.30
CA ARG A 111 4.69 -15.43 0.75
C ARG A 111 5.83 -16.44 0.64
N GLU A 112 6.54 -16.44 -0.48
CA GLU A 112 7.70 -17.32 -0.71
C GLU A 112 8.78 -17.09 0.35
N ILE A 113 9.13 -15.83 0.60
CA ILE A 113 10.14 -15.46 1.60
C ILE A 113 9.68 -15.84 3.01
N LYS A 114 8.42 -15.54 3.38
CA LYS A 114 7.86 -15.90 4.68
C LYS A 114 7.93 -17.41 4.91
N ALA A 115 7.60 -18.21 3.90
CA ALA A 115 7.71 -19.67 3.98
C ALA A 115 9.16 -20.20 4.12
N MET A 116 10.17 -19.42 3.71
CA MET A 116 11.59 -19.78 3.90
C MET A 116 12.14 -19.38 5.28
N LEU A 117 11.52 -18.38 5.91
CA LEU A 117 11.93 -17.85 7.22
C LEU A 117 11.17 -18.49 8.39
N THR A 118 10.21 -19.37 8.11
CA THR A 118 9.40 -20.11 9.09
C THR A 118 9.83 -21.57 9.09
#